data_AF-A0A800A045-F1
#
_entry.id   AF-A0A800A045-F1
#
_cell.length_a   1.000
_cell.length_b   1.000
_cell.length_c   1.000
_cell.angle_alpha   90.00
_cell.angle_beta   90.00
_cell.angle_gamma   90.00
#
_symmetry.space_group_name_H-M   'P 1'
#
loop_
_entity.id
_entity.type
_entity.pdbx_description
1 polymer ?
#
loop_
_entity_poly.entity_id
_entity_poly.type
_entity_poly.pdbx_seq_one_letter_code
_entity_poly.pdbx_strand_id
1 'polypeptide(L)'
;MALSQQGWRAGMDGRVCPYCRFPVLDGEGAVVCPSCDTPHHRDCWEENGGCARFGCPHSPGMRPQSPLVVELSPPVRQSAVALRHWWEGSLLATLGAVALSVLITVGLILLLVGLFGP
;
A
#
# COMPACT_ATOMS: atom_id res chain seq x y z
N MET A 1 -27.48 40.89 -22.60
CA MET A 1 -27.55 40.10 -21.36
C MET A 1 -28.53 38.95 -21.60
N ALA A 2 -28.04 37.80 -22.05
CA ALA A 2 -28.86 36.62 -22.30
C ALA A 2 -28.27 35.46 -21.48
N LEU A 3 -29.05 35.01 -20.50
CA LEU A 3 -28.72 33.94 -19.56
C LEU A 3 -28.71 32.61 -20.33
N SER A 4 -27.52 32.06 -20.63
CA SER A 4 -27.42 30.76 -21.32
C SER A 4 -26.34 29.84 -20.78
N GLN A 5 -25.82 30.11 -19.58
CA GLN A 5 -24.92 29.16 -18.93
C GLN A 5 -25.73 28.12 -18.15
N GLN A 6 -25.92 26.98 -18.81
CA GLN A 6 -25.90 25.63 -18.23
C GLN A 6 -27.25 25.04 -17.78
N GLY A 7 -28.03 24.60 -18.76
CA GLY A 7 -28.32 23.17 -18.93
C GLY A 7 -28.90 22.36 -17.77
N TRP A 8 -29.79 22.91 -16.95
CA TRP A 8 -30.63 22.09 -16.06
C TRP A 8 -31.63 21.30 -16.91
N ARG A 9 -31.23 20.09 -17.32
CA ARG A 9 -32.15 19.12 -17.92
C ARG A 9 -33.10 18.67 -16.81
N ALA A 10 -34.36 19.08 -16.90
CA ALA A 10 -35.44 18.53 -16.08
C ALA A 10 -35.36 16.99 -16.07
N GLY A 11 -35.34 16.37 -14.89
CA GLY A 11 -35.25 14.91 -14.72
C GLY A 11 -34.00 14.37 -14.01
N MET A 12 -33.41 15.14 -13.07
CA MET A 12 -32.41 14.60 -12.12
C MET A 12 -33.04 14.07 -10.85
N ASP A 13 -34.28 14.46 -10.55
CA ASP A 13 -35.06 14.00 -9.42
C ASP A 13 -35.12 12.45 -9.38
N GLY A 14 -34.56 11.89 -8.32
CA GLY A 14 -34.55 10.43 -8.11
C GLY A 14 -33.37 9.69 -8.75
N ARG A 15 -32.45 10.37 -9.45
CA ARG A 15 -31.20 9.73 -9.87
C ARG A 15 -30.26 9.60 -8.67
N VAL A 16 -29.73 8.41 -8.47
CA VAL A 16 -28.91 8.09 -7.29
C VAL A 16 -27.46 8.56 -7.49
N CYS A 17 -26.93 9.30 -6.51
CA CYS A 17 -25.50 9.64 -6.48
C CYS A 17 -24.68 8.35 -6.31
N PRO A 18 -23.72 8.02 -7.20
CA PRO A 18 -22.96 6.77 -7.12
C PRO A 18 -22.00 6.71 -5.92
N TYR A 19 -21.69 7.86 -5.31
CA TYR A 19 -20.82 7.95 -4.13
C TYR A 19 -21.57 7.59 -2.84
N CYS A 20 -22.58 8.39 -2.46
CA CYS A 20 -23.31 8.22 -1.20
C CYS A 20 -24.52 7.29 -1.30
N ARG A 21 -24.96 6.96 -2.53
CA ARG A 21 -26.12 6.10 -2.84
C ARG A 21 -27.48 6.68 -2.42
N PHE A 22 -27.55 7.98 -2.18
CA PHE A 22 -28.80 8.70 -1.96
C PHE A 22 -29.31 9.37 -3.25
N PRO A 23 -30.64 9.59 -3.38
CA PRO A 23 -31.21 10.36 -4.48
C PRO A 23 -30.62 11.76 -4.54
N VAL A 24 -30.35 12.22 -5.75
CA VAL A 24 -30.07 13.63 -6.04
C VAL A 24 -31.40 14.30 -6.37
N LEU A 25 -31.74 15.35 -5.63
CA LEU A 25 -32.96 16.14 -5.76
C LEU A 25 -32.66 17.45 -6.50
N ASP A 26 -33.67 17.97 -7.19
CA ASP A 26 -33.55 19.26 -7.85
C ASP A 26 -33.38 20.38 -6.80
N GLY A 27 -32.39 21.25 -7.01
CA GLY A 27 -32.16 22.43 -6.16
C GLY A 27 -31.13 22.28 -5.04
N GLU A 28 -30.63 21.07 -4.74
CA GLU A 28 -29.63 20.87 -3.66
C GLU A 28 -28.17 21.13 -4.08
N GLY A 29 -27.96 21.69 -5.28
CA GLY A 29 -26.61 21.95 -5.82
C GLY A 29 -25.96 20.67 -6.34
N ALA A 30 -26.60 20.00 -7.28
CA ALA A 30 -26.05 18.84 -7.96
C ALA A 30 -24.94 19.21 -8.95
N VAL A 31 -23.91 18.37 -9.04
CA VAL A 31 -22.86 18.41 -10.06
C VAL A 31 -23.06 17.23 -11.01
N VAL A 32 -23.12 17.52 -12.31
CA VAL A 32 -23.24 16.49 -13.34
C VAL A 32 -21.86 16.22 -13.92
N CYS A 33 -21.46 14.96 -13.96
CA CYS A 33 -20.20 14.58 -14.59
C CYS A 33 -20.21 14.92 -16.09
N PRO A 34 -19.28 15.74 -16.61
CA PRO A 34 -19.30 16.19 -18.00
C PRO A 34 -18.93 15.10 -19.02
N SER A 35 -18.43 13.93 -18.58
CA SER A 35 -18.13 12.81 -19.47
C SER A 35 -19.21 11.72 -19.53
N CYS A 36 -20.06 11.59 -18.49
CA CYS A 36 -21.00 10.48 -18.40
C CYS A 36 -22.39 10.86 -17.86
N ASP A 37 -22.67 12.16 -17.76
CA ASP A 37 -23.93 12.78 -17.36
C ASP A 37 -24.51 12.26 -16.03
N THR A 38 -23.67 11.70 -15.15
CA THR A 38 -24.11 11.16 -13.86
C THR A 38 -24.19 12.27 -12.82
N PRO A 39 -25.34 12.47 -12.16
CA PRO A 39 -25.48 13.47 -11.12
C PRO A 39 -24.83 13.02 -9.81
N HIS A 40 -24.24 13.98 -9.11
CA HIS A 40 -23.63 13.83 -7.79
C HIS A 40 -24.08 15.01 -6.92
N HIS A 41 -24.14 14.83 -5.61
CA HIS A 41 -24.13 15.98 -4.69
C HIS A 41 -22.82 16.74 -4.86
N ARG A 42 -22.84 18.07 -4.74
CA ARG A 42 -21.62 18.89 -4.78
C ARG A 42 -20.60 18.42 -3.76
N ASP A 43 -21.02 18.18 -2.52
CA ASP A 43 -20.12 17.75 -1.44
C ASP A 43 -19.51 16.37 -1.76
N CYS A 44 -20.32 15.42 -2.25
CA CYS A 44 -19.82 14.09 -2.66
C CYS A 44 -18.87 14.16 -3.85
N TRP A 45 -19.10 15.08 -4.80
CA TRP A 45 -18.20 15.31 -5.92
C TRP A 45 -16.84 15.83 -5.46
N GLU A 46 -16.83 16.80 -4.55
CA GLU A 46 -15.61 17.39 -3.98
C GLU A 46 -14.85 16.40 -3.09
N GLU A 47 -15.58 15.68 -2.22
CA GLU A 47 -15.00 14.68 -1.32
C GLU A 47 -14.40 13.50 -2.08
N ASN A 48 -15.10 13.00 -3.10
CA ASN A 48 -14.56 11.95 -3.96
C ASN A 48 -13.42 12.49 -4.82
N GLY A 49 -13.42 13.76 -5.19
CA GLY A 49 -12.47 14.39 -6.12
C GLY A 49 -12.82 14.16 -7.59
N GLY A 50 -14.10 13.93 -7.90
CA GLY A 50 -14.59 13.63 -9.24
C GLY A 50 -15.73 12.60 -9.27
N CYS A 51 -15.96 12.01 -10.44
CA CYS A 51 -17.05 11.05 -10.66
C CYS A 51 -16.79 9.71 -9.95
N ALA A 52 -17.75 9.17 -9.22
CA ALA A 52 -17.58 7.86 -8.56
C ALA A 52 -17.99 6.66 -9.44
N ARG A 53 -18.40 6.90 -10.70
CA ARG A 53 -18.73 5.83 -11.65
C ARG A 53 -17.45 5.13 -12.11
N PHE A 54 -17.41 3.80 -11.94
CA PHE A 54 -16.33 2.95 -12.43
C PHE A 54 -16.09 3.17 -13.93
N GLY A 55 -14.82 3.34 -14.32
CA GLY A 55 -14.44 3.56 -15.72
C GLY A 55 -14.69 4.97 -16.26
N CYS A 56 -15.15 5.92 -15.44
CA CYS A 56 -15.31 7.30 -15.88
C CYS A 56 -13.94 8.01 -15.96
N PRO A 57 -13.64 8.77 -17.04
CA PRO A 57 -12.39 9.52 -17.14
C PRO A 57 -12.25 10.65 -16.10
N HIS A 58 -13.35 11.10 -15.50
CA HIS A 58 -13.33 12.03 -14.35
C HIS A 58 -13.31 11.30 -12.99
N SER A 59 -13.14 9.98 -12.97
CA SER A 59 -12.99 9.25 -11.70
C SER A 59 -11.58 9.44 -11.14
N PRO A 60 -11.45 9.80 -9.86
CA PRO A 60 -10.16 9.78 -9.18
C PRO A 60 -9.65 8.34 -9.17
N GLY A 61 -8.46 8.12 -9.72
CA GLY A 61 -7.89 6.77 -9.90
C GLY A 61 -7.98 6.23 -11.33
N MET A 62 -8.71 6.88 -12.25
CA MET A 62 -8.52 6.68 -13.69
C MET A 62 -7.29 7.43 -14.18
N ARG A 63 -6.14 7.18 -13.53
CA ARG A 63 -4.89 7.15 -14.31
C ARG A 63 -5.09 6.04 -15.34
N PRO A 64 -4.68 6.19 -16.61
CA PRO A 64 -4.59 5.05 -17.50
C PRO A 64 -3.78 4.00 -16.74
N GLN A 65 -4.45 2.98 -16.20
CA GLN A 65 -3.76 1.80 -15.76
C GLN A 65 -3.17 1.30 -17.05
N SER A 66 -1.86 1.46 -17.19
CA SER A 66 -1.11 1.02 -18.36
C SER A 66 -1.72 -0.29 -18.81
N PRO A 67 -2.25 -0.35 -20.05
CA PRO A 67 -3.23 -1.34 -20.46
C PRO A 67 -2.69 -2.70 -20.09
N LEU A 68 -3.30 -3.31 -19.07
CA LEU A 68 -2.88 -4.52 -18.38
C LEU A 68 -1.70 -5.20 -19.05
N VAL A 69 -0.49 -4.66 -18.84
CA VAL A 69 0.71 -5.46 -19.04
C VAL A 69 0.73 -6.30 -17.77
N VAL A 70 -0.12 -7.32 -17.75
CA VAL A 70 0.21 -8.58 -17.10
C VAL A 70 1.39 -9.08 -17.91
N GLU A 71 2.55 -8.45 -17.72
CA GLU A 71 3.81 -9.08 -18.02
C GLU A 71 3.73 -10.33 -17.16
N LEU A 72 3.58 -11.48 -17.80
CA LEU A 72 3.83 -12.78 -17.19
C LEU A 72 5.31 -12.79 -16.84
N SER A 73 5.71 -11.95 -15.88
CA SER A 73 7.00 -11.97 -15.26
C SER A 73 7.12 -13.39 -14.71
N PRO A 74 8.10 -14.19 -15.15
CA PRO A 74 8.35 -15.47 -14.52
C PRO A 74 8.52 -15.22 -13.01
N PRO A 75 8.11 -16.16 -12.14
CA PRO A 75 8.31 -15.98 -10.71
C PRO A 75 9.79 -15.68 -10.48
N VAL A 76 10.06 -14.47 -9.98
CA VAL A 76 11.41 -14.07 -9.60
C VAL A 76 11.87 -15.08 -8.56
N ARG A 77 12.77 -15.98 -8.96
CA ARG A 77 13.32 -17.02 -8.10
C ARG A 77 14.35 -16.37 -7.16
N GLN A 78 13.84 -15.63 -6.18
CA GLN A 78 14.63 -14.75 -5.31
C GLN A 78 15.32 -15.48 -4.14
N SER A 79 15.29 -16.81 -4.05
CA SER A 79 15.67 -17.51 -2.81
C SER A 79 17.01 -18.26 -2.82
N ALA A 80 17.71 -18.41 -3.95
CA ALA A 80 18.93 -19.23 -3.97
C ALA A 80 20.20 -18.51 -3.48
N VAL A 81 20.16 -17.19 -3.29
CA VAL A 81 21.34 -16.39 -2.93
C VAL A 81 21.43 -16.09 -1.44
N ALA A 82 20.31 -16.06 -0.72
CA ALA A 82 20.24 -15.73 0.70
C ALA A 82 20.78 -16.81 1.65
N LEU A 83 20.81 -18.08 1.20
CA LEU A 83 21.11 -19.22 2.08
C LEU A 83 22.61 -19.55 2.20
N ARG A 84 23.46 -19.07 1.29
CA ARG A 84 24.88 -19.41 1.28
C ARG A 84 25.72 -18.66 2.31
N HIS A 85 25.36 -17.43 2.66
CA HIS A 85 26.12 -16.61 3.61
C HIS A 85 25.67 -16.77 5.08
N TRP A 86 24.52 -17.40 5.36
CA TRP A 86 24.04 -17.60 6.73
C TRP A 86 24.80 -18.70 7.51
N TRP A 87 25.34 -19.73 6.84
CA TRP A 87 26.09 -20.80 7.54
C TRP A 87 27.58 -20.46 7.77
N GLU A 88 28.19 -19.60 6.94
CA GLU A 88 29.63 -19.31 6.99
C GLU A 88 29.97 -18.46 8.22
N GLY A 89 29.09 -17.52 8.60
CA GLY A 89 29.22 -16.74 9.83
C GLY A 89 28.97 -17.56 11.10
N SER A 90 28.13 -18.59 11.04
CA SER A 90 27.74 -19.39 12.20
C SER A 90 28.85 -20.32 12.69
N LEU A 91 29.67 -20.89 11.79
CA LEU A 91 30.77 -21.77 12.17
C LEU A 91 31.93 -21.02 12.84
N LEU A 92 32.31 -19.85 12.32
CA LEU A 92 33.37 -19.04 12.92
C LEU A 92 32.96 -18.50 14.30
N ALA A 93 31.69 -18.12 14.46
CA ALA A 93 31.17 -17.64 15.74
C ALA A 93 31.14 -18.74 16.83
N THR A 94 30.71 -19.96 16.48
CA THR A 94 30.65 -21.08 17.43
C THR A 94 32.04 -21.57 17.85
N LEU A 95 32.98 -21.69 16.91
CA LEU A 95 34.37 -22.08 17.22
C LEU A 95 35.06 -21.05 18.13
N GLY A 96 34.83 -19.76 17.88
CA GLY A 96 35.35 -18.68 18.73
C GLY A 96 34.81 -18.75 20.17
N ALA A 97 33.51 -18.98 20.34
CA ALA A 97 32.88 -19.08 21.66
C ALA A 97 33.39 -20.29 22.46
N VAL A 98 33.54 -21.46 21.82
CA VAL A 98 34.07 -22.66 22.48
C VAL A 98 35.52 -22.47 22.89
N ALA A 99 36.37 -21.93 22.00
CA ALA A 99 37.77 -21.64 22.32
C ALA A 99 37.89 -20.67 23.51
N LEU A 100 37.10 -19.59 23.52
CA LEU A 100 37.07 -18.63 24.62
C LEU A 100 36.62 -19.28 25.93
N SER A 101 35.58 -20.10 25.90
CA SER A 101 35.09 -20.82 27.09
C SER A 101 36.14 -21.77 27.68
N VAL A 102 36.89 -22.47 26.85
CA VAL A 102 37.98 -23.36 27.30
C VAL A 102 39.10 -22.55 27.95
N LEU A 103 39.54 -21.45 27.32
CA LEU A 103 40.58 -20.57 27.88
C LEU A 103 40.18 -19.98 29.24
N ILE A 104 38.93 -19.53 29.37
CA ILE A 104 38.41 -19.01 30.65
C ILE A 104 38.41 -20.11 31.71
N THR A 105 37.93 -21.31 31.37
CA THR A 105 37.85 -22.44 32.32
C THR A 105 39.24 -22.86 32.80
N VAL A 106 40.18 -23.03 31.88
CA VAL A 106 41.57 -23.39 32.22
C VAL A 106 42.22 -22.28 33.05
N GLY A 107 42.03 -21.01 32.68
CA GLY A 107 42.54 -19.88 33.45
C GLY A 107 41.99 -19.82 34.87
N LEU A 108 40.69 -20.04 35.05
CA LEU A 108 40.05 -20.12 36.36
C LEU A 108 40.60 -21.29 37.20
N ILE A 109 40.80 -22.46 36.59
CA ILE A 109 41.38 -23.62 37.29
C ILE A 109 42.80 -23.30 37.76
N LEU A 110 43.65 -22.73 36.89
CA LEU A 110 45.02 -22.35 37.25
C LEU A 110 45.06 -21.27 38.33
N LEU A 111 44.17 -20.28 38.27
CA LEU A 111 44.05 -19.23 39.28
C LEU A 111 43.59 -19.79 40.62
N LEU A 112 42.62 -20.71 40.64
CA LEU A 112 42.18 -21.38 41.87
C LEU A 112 43.30 -22.25 42.46
N VAL A 113 43.99 -23.04 41.64
CA VAL A 113 45.12 -23.87 42.11
C VAL A 113 46.28 -22.99 42.60
N GLY A 114 46.54 -21.84 41.97
CA GLY A 114 47.59 -20.91 42.41
C GLY A 114 47.25 -20.12 43.67
N LEU A 115 45.96 -19.78 43.89
CA LEU A 115 45.51 -19.04 45.08
C LEU A 115 45.27 -19.94 46.30
N PHE A 116 44.86 -21.19 46.07
CA PHE A 116 44.45 -22.13 47.13
C PHE A 116 45.31 -23.40 47.19
N GLY A 117 46.36 -23.49 46.40
CA GLY A 117 47.35 -24.56 46.49
C GLY A 117 48.19 -24.45 47.76
N PRO A 118 48.68 -25.60 48.29
CA PRO A 118 49.46 -25.67 49.54
C PRO A 118 50.86 -25.04 49.45
#